data_AF-A0A1I8ATR1-F1
#
_entry.id   AF-A0A1I8ATR1-F1
#
_cell.length_a   1.000
_cell.length_b   1.000
_cell.length_c   1.000
_cell.angle_alpha   90.00
_cell.angle_beta   90.00
_cell.angle_gamma   90.00
#
_symmetry.space_group_name_H-M   'P 1'
#
loop_
_entity.id
_entity.type
_entity.pdbx_description
1 polymer ?
#
loop_
_entity_poly.entity_id
_entity_poly.type
_entity_poly.pdbx_seq_one_letter_code
_entity_poly.pdbx_strand_id
1 'polypeptide(L)'
;MDTVTLKFVDSVVELFGKDTLDQLAREVRHRHWKDVVDLHNRKRVYYEVYFRKEEDGIKHVFRNGKAKWMFQQADPSINMRTIRGKGRFTRIVNVSDLTKDRYLFNWDEVETLGEAETSKLLETVAPLIDPASGDFYSGWNSTDCTRWLLTSLCKRVHLQKIIIPYCGQIAYDFLEDQINNSPSLSDVTINGGNWPKSILDLMAKFCLKGCPRKRVNVTLSNGGETLIDSSYIQHLLDLWKENGNLYFDLCSFEHIADKKGLLAVMNKGKVTQEGYKVFSFFQHDTEKSVAVLSNDGYLMRCYTCECDMFEWCLLKNDYPDLHDF
;
A
#
# COMPACT_ATOMS: atom_id res chain seq x y z
N MET A 1 -29.44 12.82 12.59
CA MET A 1 -29.09 11.65 11.74
C MET A 1 -30.29 10.72 11.52
N ASP A 2 -31.44 10.98 12.14
CA ASP A 2 -32.61 10.10 12.11
C ASP A 2 -33.41 10.10 10.79
N THR A 3 -33.08 10.99 9.86
CA THR A 3 -33.76 11.14 8.56
C THR A 3 -33.08 10.41 7.40
N VAL A 4 -31.92 9.79 7.66
CA VAL A 4 -31.13 9.12 6.62
C VAL A 4 -31.71 7.73 6.34
N THR A 5 -31.96 7.42 5.07
CA THR A 5 -32.51 6.10 4.70
C THR A 5 -31.53 4.97 5.04
N LEU A 6 -32.05 3.80 5.44
CA LEU A 6 -31.22 2.61 5.68
C LEU A 6 -30.36 2.23 4.47
N LYS A 7 -30.85 2.49 3.26
CA LYS A 7 -30.10 2.26 2.01
C LYS A 7 -28.83 3.11 1.96
N PHE A 8 -28.90 4.37 2.36
CA PHE A 8 -27.72 5.23 2.42
C PHE A 8 -26.72 4.72 3.46
N VAL A 9 -27.18 4.40 4.67
CA VAL A 9 -26.32 3.86 5.74
C VAL A 9 -25.64 2.58 5.28
N ASP A 10 -26.38 1.68 4.64
CA ASP A 10 -25.87 0.43 4.09
C ASP A 10 -24.81 0.65 3.00
N SER A 11 -25.02 1.58 2.07
CA SER A 11 -24.01 1.94 1.05
C SER A 11 -22.75 2.59 1.65
N VAL A 12 -22.87 3.38 2.70
CA VAL A 12 -21.71 3.95 3.40
C VAL A 12 -20.92 2.86 4.12
N VAL A 13 -21.60 1.99 4.87
CA VAL A 13 -20.97 0.88 5.60
C VAL A 13 -20.31 -0.12 4.64
N GLU A 14 -20.84 -0.24 3.41
CA GLU A 14 -20.27 -1.07 2.36
C GLU A 14 -18.83 -0.68 1.98
N LEU A 15 -18.48 0.61 2.10
CA LEU A 15 -17.18 1.18 1.75
C LEU A 15 -16.11 1.06 2.84
N PHE A 16 -16.48 0.76 4.08
CA PHE A 16 -15.51 0.67 5.17
C PHE A 16 -14.61 -0.55 5.03
N GLY A 17 -13.32 -0.39 5.28
CA GLY A 17 -12.40 -1.51 5.43
C GLY A 17 -12.72 -2.33 6.69
N LYS A 18 -12.01 -3.46 6.85
CA LYS A 18 -12.18 -4.36 8.00
C LYS A 18 -12.00 -3.69 9.35
N ASP A 19 -10.90 -2.97 9.54
CA ASP A 19 -10.56 -2.42 10.84
C ASP A 19 -11.54 -1.32 11.26
N THR A 20 -11.92 -0.44 10.33
CA THR A 20 -12.96 0.58 10.54
C THR A 20 -14.29 -0.08 10.91
N LEU A 21 -14.68 -1.15 10.22
CA LEU A 21 -15.93 -1.85 10.50
C LEU A 21 -15.90 -2.54 11.87
N ASP A 22 -14.78 -3.14 12.26
CA ASP A 22 -14.58 -3.76 13.57
C ASP A 22 -14.64 -2.72 14.71
N GLN A 23 -14.06 -1.54 14.50
CA GLN A 23 -14.14 -0.43 15.46
C GLN A 23 -15.58 0.09 15.58
N LEU A 24 -16.23 0.39 14.46
CA LEU A 24 -17.61 0.88 14.44
C LEU A 24 -18.58 -0.11 15.09
N ALA A 25 -18.39 -1.42 14.90
CA ALA A 25 -19.22 -2.44 15.53
C ALA A 25 -19.17 -2.35 17.08
N ARG A 26 -18.04 -1.90 17.64
CA ARG A 26 -17.86 -1.72 19.09
C ARG A 26 -18.39 -0.38 19.58
N GLU A 27 -18.21 0.68 18.82
CA GLU A 27 -18.43 2.06 19.28
C GLU A 27 -19.83 2.60 18.93
N VAL A 28 -20.39 2.22 17.78
CA VAL A 28 -21.69 2.73 17.34
C VAL A 28 -22.80 2.25 18.28
N ARG A 29 -23.59 3.20 18.79
CA ARG A 29 -24.79 2.96 19.62
C ARG A 29 -26.09 3.40 18.96
N HIS A 30 -25.99 4.17 17.88
CA HIS A 30 -27.15 4.68 17.17
C HIS A 30 -27.97 3.55 16.54
N ARG A 31 -29.26 3.44 16.89
CA ARG A 31 -30.13 2.30 16.53
C ARG A 31 -30.10 1.97 15.04
N HIS A 32 -30.25 2.97 14.16
CA HIS A 32 -30.27 2.74 12.71
C HIS A 32 -28.92 2.32 12.10
N TRP A 33 -27.80 2.73 12.71
CA TRP A 33 -26.47 2.39 12.19
C TRP A 33 -25.98 1.07 12.76
N LYS A 34 -26.27 0.80 14.04
CA LYS A 34 -25.80 -0.38 14.76
C LYS A 34 -26.21 -1.67 14.06
N ASP A 35 -27.48 -1.78 13.66
CA ASP A 35 -27.98 -2.99 12.98
C ASP A 35 -27.28 -3.23 11.64
N VAL A 36 -27.03 -2.17 10.87
CA VAL A 36 -26.35 -2.25 9.56
C VAL A 36 -24.87 -2.58 9.74
N VAL A 37 -24.19 -1.89 10.65
CA VAL A 37 -22.78 -2.15 10.99
C VAL A 37 -22.60 -3.58 11.47
N ASP A 38 -23.46 -4.07 12.38
CA ASP A 38 -23.40 -5.43 12.89
C ASP A 38 -23.73 -6.48 11.83
N LEU A 39 -24.63 -6.16 10.89
CA LEU A 39 -24.91 -7.02 9.76
C LEU A 39 -23.66 -7.19 8.89
N HIS A 40 -23.05 -6.07 8.48
CA HIS A 40 -21.82 -6.09 7.68
C HIS A 40 -20.69 -6.78 8.45
N ASN A 41 -20.45 -6.42 9.71
CA ASN A 41 -19.38 -7.00 10.52
C ASN A 41 -19.50 -8.54 10.63
N ARG A 42 -20.71 -9.05 10.88
CA ARG A 42 -20.94 -10.50 11.02
C ARG A 42 -20.95 -11.27 9.70
N LYS A 43 -21.42 -10.65 8.61
CA LYS A 43 -21.61 -11.33 7.32
C LYS A 43 -20.43 -11.19 6.38
N ARG A 44 -19.58 -10.16 6.55
CA ARG A 44 -18.46 -9.89 5.67
C ARG A 44 -17.40 -10.98 5.76
N VAL A 45 -16.93 -11.40 4.59
CA VAL A 45 -15.88 -12.41 4.44
C VAL A 45 -14.80 -11.84 3.56
N TYR A 46 -13.56 -11.94 4.03
CA TYR A 46 -12.38 -11.43 3.36
C TYR A 46 -11.62 -12.60 2.76
N TYR A 47 -11.24 -12.48 1.50
CA TYR A 47 -10.40 -13.45 0.82
C TYR A 47 -9.18 -12.78 0.22
N GLU A 48 -8.20 -13.62 -0.06
CA GLU A 48 -7.00 -13.30 -0.82
C GLU A 48 -7.02 -14.19 -2.05
N VAL A 49 -6.53 -13.68 -3.18
CA VAL A 49 -6.39 -14.46 -4.41
C VAL A 49 -4.92 -14.49 -4.83
N TYR A 50 -4.43 -15.69 -5.04
CA TYR A 50 -3.05 -15.96 -5.41
C TYR A 50 -3.04 -16.53 -6.82
N PHE A 51 -2.14 -16.02 -7.66
CA PHE A 51 -1.92 -16.46 -9.03
C PHE A 51 -0.53 -17.03 -9.18
N ARG A 52 -0.39 -18.04 -10.03
CA ARG A 52 0.88 -18.62 -10.44
C ARG A 52 0.81 -18.95 -11.92
N LYS A 53 1.71 -18.37 -12.72
CA LYS A 53 1.87 -18.75 -14.12
C LYS A 53 2.78 -19.98 -14.25
N GLU A 54 2.34 -20.93 -15.03
CA GLU A 54 3.08 -22.15 -15.42
C GLU A 54 3.17 -22.20 -16.96
N GLU A 55 3.90 -23.17 -17.50
CA GLU A 55 4.03 -23.33 -18.96
C GLU A 55 2.67 -23.61 -19.61
N ASP A 56 1.82 -24.38 -18.93
CA ASP A 56 0.51 -24.81 -19.43
C ASP A 56 -0.64 -23.84 -19.12
N GLY A 57 -0.39 -22.71 -18.44
CA GLY A 57 -1.41 -21.71 -18.14
C GLY A 57 -1.23 -21.01 -16.80
N ILE A 58 -2.35 -20.65 -16.15
CA ILE A 58 -2.36 -19.90 -14.88
C ILE A 58 -3.19 -20.67 -13.85
N LYS A 59 -2.55 -20.99 -12.73
CA LYS A 59 -3.22 -21.51 -11.54
C LYS A 59 -3.66 -20.36 -10.64
N HIS A 60 -4.77 -20.56 -9.93
CA HIS A 60 -5.23 -19.60 -8.94
C HIS A 60 -5.78 -20.31 -7.70
N VAL A 61 -5.64 -19.67 -6.55
CA VAL A 61 -6.15 -20.16 -5.27
C VAL A 61 -6.80 -19.01 -4.52
N PHE A 62 -7.95 -19.29 -3.91
CA PHE A 62 -8.56 -18.40 -2.93
C PHE A 62 -8.23 -18.86 -1.52
N ARG A 63 -7.96 -17.89 -0.65
CA ARG A 63 -7.69 -18.12 0.76
C ARG A 63 -8.58 -17.24 1.61
N ASN A 64 -9.04 -17.75 2.75
CA ASN A 64 -9.77 -16.95 3.74
C ASN A 64 -8.80 -16.05 4.51
N GLY A 65 -8.99 -14.72 4.44
CA GLY A 65 -8.14 -13.70 5.07
C GLY A 65 -8.19 -13.68 6.61
N LYS A 66 -8.98 -14.55 7.26
CA LYS A 66 -8.92 -14.76 8.72
C LYS A 66 -7.72 -15.63 9.14
N ALA A 67 -7.12 -16.35 8.21
CA ALA A 67 -6.00 -17.24 8.48
C ALA A 67 -4.72 -16.46 8.80
N LYS A 68 -4.43 -16.26 10.10
CA LYS A 68 -3.26 -15.50 10.60
C LYS A 68 -1.88 -16.08 10.24
N TRP A 69 -1.80 -17.31 9.72
CA TRP A 69 -0.53 -18.02 9.56
C TRP A 69 -0.17 -18.26 8.11
N MET A 70 1.02 -17.84 7.69
CA MET A 70 1.51 -17.89 6.31
C MET A 70 1.41 -19.29 5.66
N PHE A 71 1.41 -20.37 6.45
CA PHE A 71 1.46 -21.77 5.99
C PHE A 71 0.12 -22.51 5.94
N GLN A 72 -1.03 -21.82 6.03
CA GLN A 72 -2.30 -22.54 5.85
C GLN A 72 -2.46 -22.98 4.41
N GLN A 73 -2.78 -24.27 4.24
CA GLN A 73 -3.07 -24.89 2.96
C GLN A 73 -4.20 -24.13 2.27
N ALA A 74 -4.12 -24.08 0.94
CA ALA A 74 -5.24 -23.69 0.10
C ALA A 74 -6.50 -24.42 0.57
N ASP A 75 -7.63 -23.72 0.65
CA ASP A 75 -8.92 -24.37 0.89
C ASP A 75 -9.57 -24.61 -0.48
N PRO A 76 -9.45 -25.82 -1.05
CA PRO A 76 -9.99 -26.12 -2.37
C PRO A 76 -11.52 -26.00 -2.41
N SER A 77 -12.20 -25.93 -1.26
CA SER A 77 -13.65 -25.69 -1.21
C SER A 77 -14.03 -24.24 -1.55
N ILE A 78 -13.08 -23.30 -1.49
CA ILE A 78 -13.30 -21.90 -1.87
C ILE A 78 -13.06 -21.74 -3.37
N ASN A 79 -14.16 -21.74 -4.12
CA ASN A 79 -14.16 -21.46 -5.55
C ASN A 79 -15.03 -20.24 -5.88
N MET A 80 -15.09 -19.89 -7.16
CA MET A 80 -15.89 -18.77 -7.65
C MET A 80 -17.39 -18.87 -7.30
N ARG A 81 -17.96 -20.07 -7.19
CA ARG A 81 -19.35 -20.24 -6.74
C ARG A 81 -19.50 -19.84 -5.29
N THR A 82 -18.56 -20.21 -4.42
CA THR A 82 -18.54 -19.81 -3.01
C THR A 82 -18.45 -18.28 -2.87
N ILE A 83 -17.54 -17.64 -3.63
CA ILE A 83 -17.35 -16.18 -3.64
C ILE A 83 -18.62 -15.45 -4.09
N ARG A 84 -19.22 -15.90 -5.21
CA ARG A 84 -20.47 -15.33 -5.73
C ARG A 84 -21.64 -15.55 -4.77
N GLY A 85 -21.72 -16.71 -4.12
CA GLY A 85 -22.79 -17.05 -3.18
C GLY A 85 -22.82 -16.19 -1.92
N LYS A 86 -21.68 -15.63 -1.51
CA LYS A 86 -21.58 -14.66 -0.40
C LYS A 86 -21.93 -13.23 -0.84
N GLY A 87 -22.00 -12.98 -2.15
CA GLY A 87 -22.51 -11.75 -2.76
C GLY A 87 -21.77 -10.50 -2.29
N ARG A 88 -22.54 -9.45 -2.00
CA ARG A 88 -22.04 -8.12 -1.60
C ARG A 88 -21.23 -8.07 -0.29
N PHE A 89 -21.20 -9.16 0.48
CA PHE A 89 -20.40 -9.26 1.71
C PHE A 89 -19.01 -9.84 1.46
N THR A 90 -18.70 -10.27 0.24
CA THR A 90 -17.36 -10.72 -0.13
C THR A 90 -16.45 -9.53 -0.37
N ARG A 91 -15.23 -9.60 0.17
CA ARG A 91 -14.14 -8.64 -0.08
C ARG A 91 -12.87 -9.39 -0.46
N ILE A 92 -12.18 -8.93 -1.48
CA ILE A 92 -10.85 -9.40 -1.86
C ILE A 92 -9.86 -8.35 -1.36
N VAL A 93 -9.04 -8.71 -0.39
CA VAL A 93 -8.11 -7.78 0.27
C VAL A 93 -6.69 -7.90 -0.26
N ASN A 94 -6.40 -8.94 -1.03
CA ASN A 94 -5.07 -9.12 -1.59
C ASN A 94 -5.17 -9.86 -2.92
N VAL A 95 -4.46 -9.35 -3.93
CA VAL A 95 -4.19 -10.00 -5.20
C VAL A 95 -2.69 -10.19 -5.32
N SER A 96 -2.24 -11.43 -5.41
CA SER A 96 -0.81 -11.75 -5.40
C SER A 96 -0.35 -12.59 -6.59
N ASP A 97 0.76 -12.22 -7.18
CA ASP A 97 1.56 -13.05 -8.10
C ASP A 97 2.64 -13.80 -7.31
N LEU A 98 2.49 -15.11 -7.24
CA LEU A 98 3.40 -16.04 -6.55
C LEU A 98 4.13 -16.97 -7.52
N THR A 99 4.28 -16.58 -8.79
CA THR A 99 4.92 -17.42 -9.81
C THR A 99 6.34 -17.88 -9.41
N LYS A 100 7.07 -17.07 -8.62
CA LYS A 100 8.41 -17.40 -8.13
C LYS A 100 8.44 -17.98 -6.71
N ASP A 101 7.36 -17.86 -5.95
CA ASP A 101 7.30 -18.30 -4.54
C ASP A 101 6.85 -19.76 -4.43
N ARG A 102 7.82 -20.68 -4.53
CA ARG A 102 7.55 -22.12 -4.54
C ARG A 102 7.06 -22.70 -3.21
N TYR A 103 7.25 -21.99 -2.10
CA TYR A 103 7.09 -22.55 -0.76
C TYR A 103 5.76 -22.23 -0.07
N LEU A 104 4.90 -21.42 -0.69
CA LEU A 104 3.69 -20.92 -0.01
C LEU A 104 2.49 -21.87 -0.13
N PHE A 105 2.35 -22.60 -1.23
CA PHE A 105 1.21 -23.48 -1.48
C PHE A 105 1.60 -24.78 -2.17
N ASN A 106 0.87 -25.86 -1.87
CA ASN A 106 0.88 -27.05 -2.71
C ASN A 106 0.04 -26.78 -3.97
N TRP A 107 0.72 -26.51 -5.09
CA TRP A 107 0.08 -26.19 -6.37
C TRP A 107 -0.22 -27.44 -7.22
N ASP A 108 0.14 -28.63 -6.76
CA ASP A 108 0.02 -29.87 -7.55
C ASP A 108 -1.44 -30.27 -7.75
N GLU A 109 -2.33 -29.89 -6.83
CA GLU A 109 -3.77 -30.20 -6.87
C GLU A 109 -4.62 -29.06 -7.46
N VAL A 110 -4.00 -27.94 -7.85
CA VAL A 110 -4.71 -26.76 -8.36
C VAL A 110 -4.85 -26.86 -9.88
N GLU A 111 -6.08 -26.75 -10.37
CA GLU A 111 -6.37 -26.75 -11.81
C GLU A 111 -5.72 -25.56 -12.52
N THR A 112 -5.04 -25.84 -13.63
CA THR A 112 -4.47 -24.81 -14.52
C THR A 112 -5.55 -24.31 -15.46
N LEU A 113 -5.74 -22.98 -15.51
CA LEU A 113 -6.66 -22.32 -16.42
C LEU A 113 -5.92 -21.64 -17.57
N GLY A 114 -6.57 -21.53 -18.73
CA GLY A 114 -6.09 -20.68 -19.81
C GLY A 114 -6.15 -19.19 -19.45
N GLU A 115 -5.41 -18.36 -20.19
CA GLU A 115 -5.40 -16.91 -19.94
C GLU A 115 -6.80 -16.29 -20.11
N ALA A 116 -7.62 -16.79 -21.05
CA ALA A 116 -8.98 -16.30 -21.29
C ALA A 116 -9.93 -16.59 -20.12
N GLU A 117 -9.91 -17.81 -19.59
CA GLU A 117 -10.69 -18.23 -18.42
C GLU A 117 -10.25 -17.44 -17.18
N THR A 118 -8.94 -17.30 -16.99
CA THR A 118 -8.38 -16.56 -15.85
C THR A 118 -8.70 -15.06 -15.95
N SER A 119 -8.74 -14.51 -17.17
CA SER A 119 -9.14 -13.12 -17.38
C SER A 119 -10.59 -12.91 -16.95
N LYS A 120 -11.53 -13.77 -17.41
CA LYS A 120 -12.94 -13.73 -16.97
C LYS A 120 -13.09 -13.87 -15.45
N LEU A 121 -12.22 -14.65 -14.81
CA LEU A 121 -12.17 -14.75 -13.35
C LEU A 121 -11.79 -13.40 -12.73
N LEU A 122 -10.72 -12.76 -13.19
CA LEU A 122 -10.34 -11.42 -12.73
C LEU A 122 -11.40 -10.37 -12.97
N GLU A 123 -12.10 -10.39 -14.11
CA GLU A 123 -13.21 -9.46 -14.37
C GLU A 123 -14.33 -9.62 -13.35
N THR A 124 -14.57 -10.85 -12.89
CA THR A 124 -15.55 -11.14 -11.84
C THR A 124 -15.05 -10.72 -10.45
N VAL A 125 -13.75 -10.87 -10.19
CA VAL A 125 -13.10 -10.60 -8.90
C VAL A 125 -12.85 -9.10 -8.69
N ALA A 126 -12.57 -8.34 -9.75
CA ALA A 126 -12.19 -6.93 -9.67
C ALA A 126 -13.20 -6.05 -8.91
N PRO A 127 -14.53 -6.15 -9.15
CA PRO A 127 -15.51 -5.38 -8.39
C PRO A 127 -15.63 -5.77 -6.91
N LEU A 128 -15.03 -6.91 -6.51
CA LEU A 128 -15.02 -7.39 -5.13
C LEU A 128 -13.74 -6.99 -4.38
N ILE A 129 -12.76 -6.40 -5.06
CA ILE A 129 -11.54 -5.91 -4.43
C ILE A 129 -11.89 -4.71 -3.55
N ASP A 130 -11.51 -4.81 -2.28
CA ASP A 130 -11.82 -3.80 -1.28
C ASP A 130 -10.96 -2.55 -1.53
N PRO A 131 -11.53 -1.40 -1.91
CA PRO A 131 -10.72 -0.22 -2.19
C PRO A 131 -10.08 0.37 -0.92
N ALA A 132 -10.56 0.03 0.27
CA ALA A 132 -10.02 0.56 1.52
C ALA A 132 -8.86 -0.29 2.07
N SER A 133 -8.77 -1.56 1.69
CA SER A 133 -7.77 -2.51 2.21
C SER A 133 -7.22 -3.47 1.17
N GLY A 134 -7.35 -3.11 -0.11
CA GLY A 134 -6.98 -3.94 -1.23
C GLY A 134 -5.51 -3.77 -1.53
N ASP A 135 -4.80 -4.90 -1.52
CA ASP A 135 -3.37 -4.95 -1.76
C ASP A 135 -3.08 -5.64 -3.09
N PHE A 136 -2.04 -5.17 -3.77
CA PHE A 136 -1.41 -5.91 -4.86
C PHE A 136 0.02 -6.26 -4.50
N TYR A 137 0.38 -7.53 -4.66
CA TYR A 137 1.72 -8.02 -4.43
C TYR A 137 2.22 -8.80 -5.64
N SER A 138 3.40 -8.45 -6.13
CA SER A 138 4.19 -9.35 -6.94
C SER A 138 5.62 -9.42 -6.42
N GLY A 139 6.08 -10.66 -6.24
CA GLY A 139 7.46 -10.96 -5.96
C GLY A 139 8.42 -10.55 -7.09
N TRP A 140 9.71 -10.66 -6.81
CA TRP A 140 10.77 -10.29 -7.73
C TRP A 140 10.80 -11.24 -8.94
N ASN A 141 11.16 -10.71 -10.12
CA ASN A 141 11.38 -11.48 -11.35
C ASN A 141 10.15 -12.25 -11.90
N SER A 142 8.93 -11.93 -11.45
CA SER A 142 7.70 -12.48 -12.03
C SER A 142 7.08 -11.54 -13.05
N THR A 143 7.76 -11.28 -14.17
CA THR A 143 7.31 -10.23 -15.09
C THR A 143 6.06 -10.58 -15.88
N ASP A 144 5.88 -11.84 -16.29
CA ASP A 144 4.83 -12.19 -17.26
C ASP A 144 3.44 -12.32 -16.61
N CYS A 145 3.35 -12.97 -15.44
CA CYS A 145 2.10 -13.05 -14.70
C CYS A 145 1.69 -11.67 -14.17
N THR A 146 2.64 -10.91 -13.62
CA THR A 146 2.41 -9.51 -13.22
C THR A 146 1.93 -8.66 -14.37
N ARG A 147 2.59 -8.68 -15.54
CA ARG A 147 2.15 -7.91 -16.71
C ARG A 147 0.70 -8.21 -17.07
N TRP A 148 0.32 -9.48 -17.04
CA TRP A 148 -1.05 -9.91 -17.32
C TRP A 148 -2.05 -9.46 -16.23
N LEU A 149 -1.71 -9.60 -14.95
CA LEU A 149 -2.53 -9.13 -13.82
C LEU A 149 -2.78 -7.63 -13.91
N LEU A 150 -1.73 -6.84 -14.10
CA LEU A 150 -1.81 -5.39 -14.21
C LEU A 150 -2.65 -4.96 -15.40
N THR A 151 -2.49 -5.61 -16.56
CA THR A 151 -3.34 -5.34 -17.74
C THR A 151 -4.82 -5.56 -17.42
N SER A 152 -5.14 -6.59 -16.64
CA SER A 152 -6.51 -6.93 -16.27
C SER A 152 -7.09 -6.00 -15.20
N LEU A 153 -6.25 -5.46 -14.31
CA LEU A 153 -6.67 -4.66 -13.16
C LEU A 153 -6.60 -3.14 -13.41
N CYS A 154 -5.78 -2.68 -14.35
CA CYS A 154 -5.56 -1.26 -14.63
C CYS A 154 -6.89 -0.53 -14.93
N LYS A 155 -7.11 0.60 -14.25
CA LYS A 155 -8.34 1.42 -14.30
C LYS A 155 -9.62 0.72 -13.81
N ARG A 156 -9.53 -0.50 -13.29
CA ARG A 156 -10.68 -1.26 -12.75
C ARG A 156 -10.70 -1.33 -11.23
N VAL A 157 -9.55 -1.15 -10.60
CA VAL A 157 -9.39 -1.25 -9.14
C VAL A 157 -8.60 -0.07 -8.61
N HIS A 158 -8.82 0.25 -7.34
CA HIS A 158 -8.02 1.21 -6.59
C HIS A 158 -7.56 0.54 -5.30
N LEU A 159 -6.26 0.60 -5.03
CA LEU A 159 -5.62 -0.20 -3.99
C LEU A 159 -5.07 0.70 -2.88
N GLN A 160 -4.96 0.13 -1.68
CA GLN A 160 -4.32 0.75 -0.53
C GLN A 160 -2.79 0.54 -0.59
N LYS A 161 -2.35 -0.65 -1.01
CA LYS A 161 -0.94 -1.01 -1.05
C LYS A 161 -0.56 -1.69 -2.36
N ILE A 162 0.61 -1.33 -2.88
CA ILE A 162 1.14 -1.90 -4.12
C ILE A 162 2.59 -2.27 -3.90
N ILE A 163 2.92 -3.54 -4.14
CA ILE A 163 4.28 -4.05 -4.23
C ILE A 163 4.47 -4.64 -5.63
N ILE A 164 5.28 -4.01 -6.48
CA ILE A 164 5.29 -4.29 -7.92
C ILE A 164 6.72 -4.27 -8.49
N PRO A 165 7.14 -5.30 -9.26
CA PRO A 165 8.36 -5.23 -10.05
C PRO A 165 8.13 -4.48 -11.37
N TYR A 166 9.18 -3.91 -11.95
CA TYR A 166 9.06 -3.38 -13.30
C TYR A 166 8.86 -4.51 -14.32
N CYS A 167 7.73 -4.48 -15.04
CA CYS A 167 7.42 -5.46 -16.10
C CYS A 167 7.10 -4.80 -17.46
N GLY A 168 7.56 -3.57 -17.66
CA GLY A 168 7.32 -2.73 -18.83
C GLY A 168 6.38 -1.57 -18.54
N GLN A 169 5.97 -0.85 -19.60
CA GLN A 169 5.16 0.37 -19.50
C GLN A 169 3.86 0.18 -18.69
N ILE A 170 3.23 -1.00 -18.77
CA ILE A 170 2.00 -1.27 -18.01
C ILE A 170 2.18 -1.15 -16.49
N ALA A 171 3.37 -1.45 -15.94
CA ALA A 171 3.65 -1.28 -14.51
C ALA A 171 3.70 0.21 -14.14
N TYR A 172 4.30 1.02 -15.01
CA TYR A 172 4.34 2.47 -14.86
C TYR A 172 2.93 3.08 -14.96
N ASP A 173 2.19 2.74 -16.02
CA ASP A 173 0.84 3.25 -16.27
C ASP A 173 -0.12 2.87 -15.14
N PHE A 174 -0.02 1.62 -14.65
CA PHE A 174 -0.81 1.16 -13.51
C PHE A 174 -0.49 1.99 -12.26
N LEU A 175 0.79 2.17 -11.93
CA LEU A 175 1.16 2.93 -10.74
C LEU A 175 0.76 4.41 -10.85
N GLU A 176 0.90 5.00 -12.03
CA GLU A 176 0.46 6.37 -12.30
C GLU A 176 -1.05 6.52 -12.11
N ASP A 177 -1.85 5.60 -12.66
CA ASP A 177 -3.29 5.56 -12.45
C ASP A 177 -3.64 5.47 -10.95
N GLN A 178 -2.97 4.58 -10.22
CA GLN A 178 -3.21 4.40 -8.78
C GLN A 178 -2.85 5.66 -7.97
N ILE A 179 -1.72 6.30 -8.24
CA ILE A 179 -1.32 7.54 -7.54
C ILE A 179 -2.27 8.71 -7.83
N ASN A 180 -2.80 8.76 -9.05
CA ASN A 180 -3.72 9.81 -9.46
C ASN A 180 -5.12 9.60 -8.91
N ASN A 181 -5.60 8.35 -8.89
CA ASN A 181 -7.02 8.04 -8.75
C ASN A 181 -7.37 7.26 -7.49
N SER A 182 -6.43 6.59 -6.81
CA SER A 182 -6.72 5.84 -5.57
C SER A 182 -6.70 6.76 -4.34
N PRO A 183 -7.86 6.99 -3.69
CA PRO A 183 -7.91 7.80 -2.46
C PRO A 183 -7.27 7.07 -1.27
N SER A 184 -7.24 5.74 -1.28
CA SER A 184 -6.75 4.91 -0.18
C SER A 184 -5.29 4.55 -0.29
N LEU A 185 -4.64 4.79 -1.44
CA LEU A 185 -3.24 4.41 -1.65
C LEU A 185 -2.36 5.09 -0.60
N SER A 186 -1.69 4.27 0.20
CA SER A 186 -0.83 4.69 1.32
C SER A 186 0.54 4.03 1.31
N ASP A 187 0.74 2.95 0.54
CA ASP A 187 2.03 2.26 0.50
C ASP A 187 2.35 1.79 -0.93
N VAL A 188 3.51 2.22 -1.43
CA VAL A 188 4.05 1.84 -2.73
C VAL A 188 5.46 1.31 -2.52
N THR A 189 5.66 0.06 -2.90
CA THR A 189 6.98 -0.56 -3.00
C THR A 189 7.24 -0.91 -4.46
N ILE A 190 8.29 -0.33 -5.04
CA ILE A 190 8.76 -0.75 -6.36
C ILE A 190 9.97 -1.68 -6.23
N ASN A 191 9.88 -2.82 -6.89
CA ASN A 191 10.90 -3.87 -6.89
C ASN A 191 11.66 -3.92 -8.22
N GLY A 192 12.91 -4.38 -8.14
CA GLY A 192 13.69 -4.79 -9.29
C GLY A 192 14.25 -3.66 -10.17
N GLY A 193 15.04 -4.10 -11.16
CA GLY A 193 15.74 -3.31 -12.17
C GLY A 193 14.86 -2.49 -13.09
N ASN A 194 15.51 -1.56 -13.80
CA ASN A 194 15.04 -1.01 -15.08
C ASN A 194 13.79 -0.11 -15.02
N TRP A 195 13.38 0.34 -13.84
CA TRP A 195 12.41 1.43 -13.76
C TRP A 195 12.94 2.67 -14.49
N PRO A 196 12.13 3.35 -15.32
CA PRO A 196 12.56 4.59 -15.97
C PRO A 196 12.82 5.67 -14.91
N LYS A 197 13.77 6.59 -15.16
CA LYS A 197 14.08 7.69 -14.22
C LYS A 197 12.87 8.54 -13.86
N SER A 198 11.88 8.67 -14.76
CA SER A 198 10.62 9.38 -14.51
C SER A 198 9.80 8.79 -13.36
N ILE A 199 10.11 7.56 -12.90
CA ILE A 199 9.48 6.98 -11.72
C ILE A 199 9.70 7.86 -10.48
N LEU A 200 10.83 8.58 -10.39
CA LEU A 200 11.15 9.45 -9.27
C LEU A 200 10.19 10.63 -9.17
N ASP A 201 9.82 11.22 -10.31
CA ASP A 201 8.81 12.29 -10.38
C ASP A 201 7.45 11.77 -9.91
N LEU A 202 7.10 10.54 -10.31
CA LEU A 202 5.88 9.90 -9.89
C LEU A 202 5.88 9.58 -8.39
N MET A 203 7.01 9.16 -7.82
CA MET A 203 7.16 8.94 -6.38
C MET A 203 7.08 10.25 -5.59
N ALA A 204 7.70 11.33 -6.09
CA ALA A 204 7.58 12.66 -5.49
C ALA A 204 6.11 13.12 -5.48
N LYS A 205 5.39 12.94 -6.60
CA LYS A 205 3.94 13.21 -6.69
C LYS A 205 3.14 12.40 -5.68
N PHE A 206 3.51 11.15 -5.42
CA PHE A 206 2.85 10.34 -4.40
C PHE A 206 3.18 10.82 -2.98
N CYS A 207 4.42 11.18 -2.67
CA CYS A 207 4.80 11.78 -1.39
C CYS A 207 4.00 13.05 -1.08
N LEU A 208 3.69 13.87 -2.10
CA LEU A 208 2.83 15.06 -1.98
C LEU A 208 1.37 14.74 -1.63
N LYS A 209 0.92 13.49 -1.77
CA LYS A 209 -0.40 13.05 -1.27
C LYS A 209 -0.38 12.80 0.24
N GLY A 210 0.79 12.73 0.85
CA GLY A 210 0.97 12.60 2.28
C GLY A 210 0.54 13.87 3.00
N CYS A 211 -0.38 13.74 3.94
CA CYS A 211 -0.87 14.85 4.74
C CYS A 211 -1.22 14.34 6.16
N PRO A 212 -1.55 15.21 7.12
CA PRO A 212 -2.05 14.74 8.40
C PRO A 212 -3.25 13.83 8.15
N ARG A 213 -3.36 12.71 8.89
CA ARG A 213 -4.31 11.58 8.69
C ARG A 213 -3.98 10.60 7.56
N LYS A 214 -3.12 10.97 6.62
CA LYS A 214 -2.74 10.11 5.50
C LYS A 214 -1.24 10.09 5.34
N ARG A 215 -0.58 9.24 6.12
CA ARG A 215 0.82 8.89 5.89
C ARG A 215 0.92 8.07 4.61
N VAL A 216 1.85 8.45 3.73
CA VAL A 216 2.20 7.64 2.55
C VAL A 216 3.61 7.08 2.69
N ASN A 217 3.82 5.86 2.23
CA ASN A 217 5.11 5.17 2.32
C ASN A 217 5.59 4.81 0.92
N VAL A 218 6.81 5.21 0.60
CA VAL A 218 7.51 4.84 -0.62
C VAL A 218 8.69 3.97 -0.25
N THR A 219 8.78 2.79 -0.84
CA THR A 219 9.92 1.89 -0.70
C THR A 219 10.50 1.59 -2.07
N LEU A 220 11.79 1.91 -2.26
CA LEU A 220 12.51 1.58 -3.47
C LEU A 220 13.52 0.45 -3.16
N SER A 221 13.28 -0.72 -3.75
CA SER A 221 14.21 -1.85 -3.76
C SER A 221 14.51 -2.24 -5.20
N ASN A 222 15.43 -1.52 -5.80
CA ASN A 222 16.02 -1.84 -7.09
C ASN A 222 17.06 -2.98 -6.92
N GLY A 223 17.41 -3.62 -8.03
CA GLY A 223 18.34 -4.75 -8.10
C GLY A 223 19.72 -4.36 -8.61
N GLY A 224 20.18 -3.10 -8.44
CA GLY A 224 21.56 -2.72 -8.76
C GLY A 224 21.79 -1.33 -9.33
N GLU A 225 20.76 -0.61 -9.80
CA GLU A 225 20.94 0.79 -10.24
C GLU A 225 20.40 1.75 -9.19
N THR A 226 21.27 2.65 -8.76
CA THR A 226 20.93 3.66 -7.76
C THR A 226 19.97 4.70 -8.35
N LEU A 227 18.68 4.59 -8.04
CA LEU A 227 17.67 5.56 -8.48
C LEU A 227 17.73 6.86 -7.68
N ILE A 228 18.08 6.79 -6.40
CA ILE A 228 18.11 7.96 -5.51
C ILE A 228 19.53 8.50 -5.39
N ASP A 229 19.67 9.78 -5.70
CA ASP A 229 20.85 10.59 -5.42
C ASP A 229 20.53 11.72 -4.42
N SER A 230 21.56 12.48 -4.07
CA SER A 230 21.45 13.61 -3.15
C SER A 230 20.56 14.74 -3.67
N SER A 231 20.48 14.92 -4.99
CA SER A 231 19.66 15.95 -5.62
C SER A 231 18.17 15.66 -5.49
N TYR A 232 17.78 14.39 -5.63
CA TYR A 232 16.41 13.95 -5.40
C TYR A 232 15.98 14.12 -3.93
N ILE A 233 16.85 13.74 -2.98
CA ILE A 233 16.57 13.95 -1.55
C ILE A 233 16.45 15.45 -1.23
N GLN A 234 17.32 16.29 -1.80
CA GLN A 234 17.22 17.73 -1.65
C GLN A 234 15.89 18.26 -2.21
N HIS A 235 15.47 17.78 -3.38
CA HIS A 235 14.20 18.17 -3.99
C HIS A 235 12.99 17.81 -3.10
N LEU A 236 12.94 16.61 -2.51
CA LEU A 236 11.88 16.23 -1.58
C LEU A 236 11.88 17.06 -0.31
N LEU A 237 13.07 17.43 0.21
CA LEU A 237 13.19 18.32 1.36
C LEU A 237 12.68 19.72 1.04
N ASP A 238 12.94 20.23 -0.17
CA ASP A 238 12.45 21.53 -0.61
C ASP A 238 10.91 21.50 -0.77
N LEU A 239 10.34 20.44 -1.34
CA LEU A 239 8.89 20.24 -1.39
C LEU A 239 8.26 20.21 0.02
N TRP A 240 8.89 19.55 0.98
CA TRP A 240 8.42 19.56 2.37
C TRP A 240 8.47 20.96 2.99
N LYS A 241 9.52 21.75 2.76
CA LYS A 241 9.62 23.14 3.23
C LYS A 241 8.59 24.08 2.60
N GLU A 242 8.17 23.80 1.37
CA GLU A 242 7.17 24.62 0.69
C GLU A 242 5.75 24.34 1.18
N ASN A 243 5.45 23.08 1.54
CA ASN A 243 4.11 22.64 1.91
C ASN A 243 3.87 22.61 3.43
N GLY A 244 4.92 22.28 4.20
CA GLY A 244 4.97 22.26 5.66
C GLY A 244 4.11 21.22 6.39
N ASN A 245 3.18 20.56 5.70
CA ASN A 245 2.27 19.56 6.27
C ASN A 245 2.40 18.16 5.62
N LEU A 246 3.47 17.91 4.87
CA LEU A 246 3.65 16.61 4.22
C LEU A 246 3.90 15.52 5.27
N TYR A 247 3.26 14.37 5.04
CA TYR A 247 3.42 13.20 5.89
C TYR A 247 3.78 11.95 5.06
N PHE A 248 5.07 11.65 4.95
CA PHE A 248 5.53 10.48 4.20
C PHE A 248 6.80 9.84 4.75
N ASP A 249 7.01 8.58 4.36
CA ASP A 249 8.29 7.88 4.48
C ASP A 249 8.86 7.56 3.10
N LEU A 250 10.18 7.69 2.97
CA LEU A 250 10.95 7.20 1.85
C LEU A 250 12.01 6.22 2.36
N CYS A 251 11.87 4.96 1.96
CA CYS A 251 12.79 3.88 2.26
C CYS A 251 13.57 3.48 1.01
N SER A 252 14.84 3.15 1.19
CA SER A 252 15.65 2.49 0.15
C SER A 252 16.55 1.45 0.77
N PHE A 253 16.53 0.25 0.22
CA PHE A 253 17.35 -0.87 0.70
C PHE A 253 18.70 -0.98 0.01
N GLU A 254 18.95 -0.15 -1.01
CA GLU A 254 20.19 -0.16 -1.78
C GLU A 254 21.19 0.91 -1.34
N HIS A 255 22.39 0.79 -1.88
CA HIS A 255 23.40 1.82 -1.73
C HIS A 255 22.96 3.11 -2.42
N ILE A 256 23.02 4.21 -1.68
CA ILE A 256 22.80 5.55 -2.23
C ILE A 256 23.99 5.88 -3.15
N ALA A 257 23.69 6.34 -4.37
CA ALA A 257 24.70 6.63 -5.39
C ALA A 257 25.74 7.63 -4.88
N ASP A 258 25.24 8.66 -4.20
CA ASP A 258 26.00 9.82 -3.79
C ASP A 258 25.97 10.00 -2.26
N LYS A 259 26.70 9.13 -1.55
CA LYS A 259 26.85 9.22 -0.10
C LYS A 259 27.40 10.57 0.38
N LYS A 260 28.31 11.18 -0.41
CA LYS A 260 28.92 12.47 -0.05
C LYS A 260 27.93 13.61 -0.18
N GLY A 261 27.17 13.67 -1.27
CA GLY A 261 26.11 14.67 -1.43
C GLY A 261 24.99 14.48 -0.43
N LEU A 262 24.60 13.24 -0.10
CA LEU A 262 23.62 13.01 0.96
C LEU A 262 24.12 13.56 2.30
N LEU A 263 25.37 13.26 2.67
CA LEU A 263 25.97 13.80 3.89
C LEU A 263 26.00 15.35 3.86
N ALA A 264 26.27 15.95 2.70
CA ALA A 264 26.21 17.40 2.53
C ALA A 264 24.79 17.97 2.73
N VAL A 265 23.74 17.27 2.27
CA VAL A 265 22.34 17.63 2.55
C VAL A 265 22.06 17.50 4.05
N MET A 266 22.44 16.38 4.66
CA MET A 266 22.25 16.12 6.09
C MET A 266 22.95 17.16 6.97
N ASN A 267 24.15 17.61 6.62
CA ASN A 267 24.89 18.62 7.38
C ASN A 267 24.22 20.01 7.41
N LYS A 268 23.16 20.23 6.63
CA LYS A 268 22.35 21.46 6.70
C LYS A 268 21.37 21.48 7.88
N GLY A 269 21.03 20.32 8.43
CA GLY A 269 20.12 20.18 9.58
C GLY A 269 20.87 19.97 10.89
N LYS A 270 20.12 19.72 11.97
CA LYS A 270 20.69 19.34 13.26
C LYS A 270 21.11 17.87 13.22
N VAL A 271 22.41 17.62 13.10
CA VAL A 271 22.95 16.27 13.00
C VAL A 271 23.10 15.63 14.38
N THR A 272 22.67 14.37 14.49
CA THR A 272 22.95 13.50 15.64
C THR A 272 23.48 12.16 15.14
N GLN A 273 24.27 11.49 15.95
CA GLN A 273 24.84 10.19 15.62
C GLN A 273 24.48 9.17 16.71
N GLU A 274 23.95 8.03 16.30
CA GLU A 274 23.65 6.89 17.16
C GLU A 274 24.32 5.63 16.59
N GLY A 275 25.52 5.34 17.12
CA GLY A 275 26.37 4.28 16.56
C GLY A 275 26.80 4.58 15.13
N TYR A 276 26.40 3.72 14.18
CA TYR A 276 26.68 3.88 12.75
C TYR A 276 25.61 4.70 12.00
N LYS A 277 24.47 4.97 12.66
CA LYS A 277 23.38 5.73 12.08
C LYS A 277 23.62 7.21 12.31
N VAL A 278 23.51 7.96 11.24
CA VAL A 278 23.52 9.42 11.27
C VAL A 278 22.09 9.86 10.98
N PHE A 279 21.58 10.76 11.80
CA PHE A 279 20.30 11.41 11.61
C PHE A 279 20.52 12.90 11.43
N SER A 280 19.75 13.52 10.56
CA SER A 280 19.66 14.97 10.47
C SER A 280 18.22 15.42 10.57
N PHE A 281 17.98 16.35 11.48
CA PHE A 281 16.66 16.87 11.78
C PHE A 281 16.50 18.28 11.21
N PHE A 282 15.37 18.50 10.53
CA PHE A 282 14.94 19.78 10.01
C PHE A 282 13.58 20.10 10.63
N GLN A 283 13.49 21.21 11.35
CA GLN A 283 12.21 21.75 11.81
C GLN A 283 11.67 22.71 10.77
N HIS A 284 10.36 22.71 10.56
CA HIS A 284 9.72 23.66 9.66
C HIS A 284 9.60 25.02 10.34
N ASP A 285 9.81 26.11 9.61
CA ASP A 285 9.85 27.46 10.19
C ASP A 285 8.48 27.92 10.72
N THR A 286 7.39 27.49 10.07
CA THR A 286 6.02 27.97 10.35
C THR A 286 5.03 26.88 10.75
N GLU A 287 5.36 25.61 10.51
CA GLU A 287 4.43 24.50 10.69
C GLU A 287 4.95 23.58 11.79
N LYS A 288 4.05 22.89 12.49
CA LYS A 288 4.43 21.91 13.52
C LYS A 288 4.90 20.61 12.87
N SER A 289 5.96 20.65 12.08
CA SER A 289 6.45 19.50 11.32
C SER A 289 7.97 19.36 11.35
N VAL A 290 8.43 18.12 11.16
CA VAL A 290 9.85 17.74 11.18
C VAL A 290 10.15 16.82 10.01
N ALA A 291 11.20 17.12 9.27
CA ALA A 291 11.83 16.17 8.35
C ALA A 291 13.08 15.55 9.00
N VAL A 292 13.18 14.23 8.90
CA VAL A 292 14.28 13.42 9.42
C VAL A 292 14.95 12.72 8.25
N LEU A 293 16.23 13.02 8.03
CA LEU A 293 17.06 12.29 7.08
C LEU A 293 17.92 11.26 7.81
N SER A 294 18.12 10.09 7.21
CA SER A 294 19.05 9.08 7.72
C SER A 294 19.92 8.50 6.60
N ASN A 295 21.10 8.01 6.99
CA ASN A 295 21.96 7.21 6.12
C ASN A 295 21.68 5.69 6.20
N ASP A 296 20.64 5.29 6.94
CA ASP A 296 20.15 3.91 7.05
C ASP A 296 18.97 3.66 6.09
N GLY A 297 18.34 2.47 6.15
CA GLY A 297 17.28 2.06 5.21
C GLY A 297 16.06 2.99 5.09
N TYR A 298 15.85 3.92 6.04
CA TYR A 298 14.87 4.99 5.95
C TYR A 298 15.56 6.31 5.57
N LEU A 299 15.57 6.64 4.29
CA LEU A 299 16.31 7.80 3.78
C LEU A 299 15.73 9.13 4.28
N MET A 300 14.40 9.24 4.27
CA MET A 300 13.69 10.46 4.65
C MET A 300 12.35 10.11 5.29
N ARG A 301 12.01 10.77 6.39
CA ARG A 301 10.69 10.72 7.01
C ARG A 301 10.22 12.13 7.30
N CYS A 302 9.01 12.46 6.90
CA CYS A 302 8.38 13.75 7.20
C CYS A 302 7.21 13.50 8.14
N TYR A 303 7.21 14.19 9.27
CA TYR A 303 6.18 14.11 10.29
C TYR A 303 5.49 15.45 10.42
N THR A 304 4.17 15.44 10.58
CA THR A 304 3.39 16.60 11.00
C THR A 304 2.77 16.31 12.36
N CYS A 305 2.77 17.26 13.28
CA CYS A 305 2.11 17.13 14.57
C CYS A 305 0.60 16.97 14.35
N GLU A 306 0.00 16.01 15.04
CA GLU A 306 -1.42 15.71 14.93
C GLU A 306 -2.15 15.82 16.27
N CYS A 307 -1.51 16.35 17.32
CA CYS A 307 -2.10 16.47 18.66
C CYS A 307 -3.38 17.32 18.68
N ASP A 308 -3.52 18.27 17.75
CA ASP A 308 -4.73 19.09 17.62
C ASP A 308 -5.91 18.29 17.02
N MET A 309 -5.65 17.10 16.47
CA MET A 309 -6.64 16.23 15.82
C MET A 309 -6.85 14.89 16.51
N PHE A 310 -5.80 14.33 17.12
CA PHE A 310 -5.81 13.00 17.72
C PHE A 310 -5.06 12.98 19.04
N GLU A 311 -5.49 12.09 19.94
CA GLU A 311 -4.77 11.79 21.17
C GLU A 311 -3.40 11.14 20.89
N TRP A 312 -3.28 10.47 19.75
CA TRP A 312 -2.07 9.77 19.33
C TRP A 312 -1.38 10.54 18.20
N CYS A 313 -0.18 11.05 18.48
CA CYS A 313 0.66 11.75 17.50
C CYS A 313 1.99 11.00 17.34
N LEU A 314 2.26 10.52 16.13
CA LEU A 314 3.48 9.76 15.82
C LEU A 314 4.76 10.59 16.01
N LEU A 315 4.75 11.89 15.69
CA LEU A 315 5.89 12.76 15.97
C LEU A 315 6.21 12.81 17.47
N LYS A 316 5.19 12.94 18.32
CA LYS A 316 5.35 12.95 19.78
C LYS A 316 5.91 11.62 20.31
N ASN A 317 5.51 10.50 19.70
CA ASN A 317 5.94 9.18 20.13
C ASN A 317 7.37 8.86 19.68
N ASP A 318 7.69 9.15 18.42
CA ASP A 318 8.99 8.80 17.82
C ASP A 318 10.08 9.80 18.25
N TYR A 319 9.73 11.08 18.40
CA TYR A 319 10.67 12.17 18.69
C TYR A 319 10.07 13.19 19.69
N PRO A 320 9.85 12.80 20.96
CA PRO A 320 9.24 13.68 21.96
C PRO A 320 9.99 15.01 22.14
N ASP A 321 11.32 14.99 22.04
CA ASP A 321 12.18 16.18 22.21
C ASP A 321 12.06 17.19 21.05
N LEU A 322 11.50 16.77 19.91
CA LEU A 322 11.29 17.62 18.73
C LEU A 322 9.82 18.04 18.57
N HIS A 323 8.95 17.63 19.49
CA HIS A 323 7.52 17.90 19.45
C HIS A 323 7.11 19.19 20.17
N ASP A 324 8.03 19.85 20.88
CA ASP A 324 7.76 21.10 21.61
C ASP A 324 7.77 22.30 20.63
N PHE A 325 6.60 22.62 20.08
CA PHE A 325 6.36 23.69 19.09
C PHE A 325 5.64 24.91 19.67
#